data_AF-A0A1I0GSN5-F1
#
_entry.id   AF-A0A1I0GSN5-F1
#
_cell.length_a   1.000
_cell.length_b   1.000
_cell.length_c   1.000
_cell.angle_alpha   90.00
_cell.angle_beta   90.00
_cell.angle_gamma   90.00
#
_symmetry.space_group_name_H-M   'P 1'
#
loop_
_entity.id
_entity.type
_entity.pdbx_description
1 polymer ?
#
loop_
_entity_poly.entity_id
_entity_poly.type
_entity_poly.pdbx_seq_one_letter_code
_entity_poly.pdbx_strand_id
1 'polypeptide(L)'
;MKIAINCGHTLEGPGSGAIGIINESIETRNVGERLIRLLKNNGHKVTNCTVDKANSQAEYLKETVELVNKGDVDYFISIHFNAGGGKGIEVYTYNGKILQPALNICKDIELLGFNNRGIKDGSNLYVINRTRAKSILVEVCFVDSDDANRYLELGPGRIAEAIYQGISNENSNDKYDNWIAGLQEELNKQYSSNLIVNGINSDNILIACPIVRLNACGNITKLIQERLNSVGFNIVEDGIFGIKTKNAIKVFQKNRGLKQDGIVGENTWKYLLNGEKY
;
A
#
# COMPACT_ATOMS: atom_id res chain seq x y z
N MET A 1 15.02 3.40 -0.79
CA MET A 1 15.44 2.47 -1.87
C MET A 1 15.54 3.20 -3.21
N LYS A 2 16.27 2.62 -4.17
CA LYS A 2 16.25 2.94 -5.60
C LYS A 2 15.37 1.91 -6.32
N ILE A 3 14.28 2.35 -6.95
CA ILE A 3 13.27 1.46 -7.53
C ILE A 3 13.06 1.82 -8.99
N ALA A 4 13.10 0.83 -9.87
CA ALA A 4 12.64 0.96 -11.24
C ALA A 4 11.18 0.52 -11.35
N ILE A 5 10.34 1.30 -12.01
CA ILE A 5 8.93 0.99 -12.29
C ILE A 5 8.74 0.85 -13.80
N ASN A 6 8.10 -0.24 -14.24
CA ASN A 6 7.56 -0.37 -15.60
C ASN A 6 6.04 -0.51 -15.51
N CYS A 7 5.32 0.40 -16.17
CA CYS A 7 3.93 0.14 -16.54
C CYS A 7 3.98 -0.83 -17.71
N GLY A 8 3.50 -2.05 -17.52
CA GLY A 8 3.54 -3.10 -18.52
C GLY A 8 2.95 -2.65 -19.85
N HIS A 9 3.41 -3.30 -20.91
CA HIS A 9 2.96 -3.09 -22.28
C HIS A 9 3.29 -1.72 -22.88
N THR A 10 3.25 -1.64 -24.20
CA THR A 10 3.16 -0.36 -24.91
C THR A 10 1.77 0.23 -24.73
N LEU A 11 1.60 1.53 -25.02
CA LEU A 11 0.31 2.19 -24.87
C LEU A 11 -0.70 1.67 -25.91
N GLU A 12 -0.19 1.39 -27.10
CA GLU A 12 -0.92 0.88 -28.25
C GLU A 12 0.04 0.13 -29.20
N GLY A 13 -0.52 -0.63 -30.15
CA GLY A 13 0.26 -1.29 -31.18
C GLY A 13 1.09 -2.48 -30.66
N PRO A 14 2.22 -2.82 -31.30
CA PRO A 14 3.03 -3.97 -30.92
C PRO A 14 3.47 -3.90 -29.45
N GLY A 15 3.15 -4.92 -28.67
CA GLY A 15 3.45 -4.98 -27.23
C GLY A 15 2.32 -4.47 -26.33
N SER A 16 1.16 -4.05 -26.89
CA SER A 16 0.00 -3.63 -26.09
C SER A 16 -0.58 -4.79 -25.28
N GLY A 17 -1.21 -4.46 -24.15
CA GLY A 17 -1.81 -5.43 -23.23
C GLY A 17 -3.19 -5.91 -23.66
N ALA A 18 -3.79 -6.74 -22.81
CA ALA A 18 -5.12 -7.26 -23.01
C ALA A 18 -6.19 -6.17 -22.85
N ILE A 19 -7.31 -6.34 -23.57
CA ILE A 19 -8.49 -5.48 -23.46
C ILE A 19 -9.69 -6.36 -23.08
N GLY A 20 -10.24 -6.11 -21.90
CA GLY A 20 -11.47 -6.70 -21.40
C GLY A 20 -12.46 -5.63 -20.97
N ILE A 21 -12.98 -5.75 -19.75
CA ILE A 21 -13.78 -4.70 -19.10
C ILE A 21 -12.92 -3.45 -18.86
N ILE A 22 -11.64 -3.65 -18.53
CA ILE A 22 -10.61 -2.61 -18.48
C ILE A 22 -9.53 -2.87 -19.54
N ASN A 23 -8.76 -1.84 -19.88
CA ASN A 23 -7.64 -1.93 -20.82
C ASN A 23 -6.33 -1.96 -20.03
N GLU A 24 -5.59 -3.07 -20.12
CA GLU A 24 -4.35 -3.28 -19.37
C GLU A 24 -3.31 -2.18 -19.64
N SER A 25 -3.09 -1.81 -20.90
CA SER A 25 -2.14 -0.74 -21.24
C SER A 25 -2.52 0.59 -20.58
N ILE A 26 -3.81 0.90 -20.45
CA ILE A 26 -4.23 2.13 -19.77
C ILE A 26 -4.09 1.99 -18.25
N GLU A 27 -4.55 0.88 -17.68
CA GLU A 27 -4.63 0.74 -16.23
C GLU A 27 -3.27 0.51 -15.55
N THR A 28 -2.33 -0.15 -16.23
CA THR A 28 -0.93 -0.23 -15.76
C THR A 28 -0.33 1.15 -15.56
N ARG A 29 -0.63 2.11 -16.44
CA ARG A 29 -0.18 3.51 -16.36
C ARG A 29 -0.91 4.26 -15.23
N ASN A 30 -2.23 4.09 -15.13
CA ASN A 30 -3.02 4.70 -14.06
C ASN A 30 -2.53 4.31 -12.66
N VAL A 31 -2.20 3.03 -12.45
CA VAL A 31 -1.62 2.53 -11.19
C VAL A 31 -0.16 2.99 -11.06
N GLY A 32 0.66 2.78 -12.10
CA GLY A 32 2.09 3.04 -12.05
C GLY A 32 2.46 4.50 -11.82
N GLU A 33 1.77 5.45 -12.44
CA GLU A 33 2.01 6.87 -12.21
C GLU A 33 1.75 7.28 -10.76
N ARG A 34 0.70 6.71 -10.14
CA ARG A 34 0.37 6.98 -8.74
C ARG A 34 1.38 6.33 -7.80
N LEU A 35 1.80 5.11 -8.09
CA LEU A 35 2.85 4.43 -7.33
C LEU A 35 4.17 5.20 -7.39
N ILE A 36 4.57 5.69 -8.57
CA ILE A 36 5.77 6.52 -8.74
C ILE A 36 5.69 7.78 -7.87
N ARG A 37 4.53 8.46 -7.83
CA ARG A 37 4.32 9.63 -6.96
C ARG A 37 4.44 9.27 -5.48
N LEU A 38 3.77 8.20 -5.04
CA LEU A 38 3.82 7.74 -3.65
C LEU A 38 5.25 7.42 -3.21
N LEU A 39 5.99 6.65 -4.01
CA LEU A 39 7.37 6.30 -3.74
C LEU A 39 8.28 7.54 -3.66
N LYS A 40 8.15 8.48 -4.61
CA LYS A 40 8.95 9.72 -4.61
C LYS A 40 8.65 10.61 -3.40
N ASN A 41 7.37 10.79 -3.07
CA ASN A 41 6.94 11.61 -1.94
C ASN A 41 7.45 11.05 -0.60
N ASN A 42 7.68 9.74 -0.52
CA ASN A 42 8.20 9.05 0.65
C ASN A 42 9.72 8.80 0.57
N GLY A 43 10.45 9.60 -0.21
CA GLY A 43 11.92 9.62 -0.20
C GLY A 43 12.62 8.50 -0.98
N HIS A 44 11.88 7.69 -1.74
CA HIS A 44 12.49 6.70 -2.63
C HIS A 44 12.99 7.37 -3.93
N LYS A 45 14.11 6.88 -4.47
CA LYS A 45 14.59 7.27 -5.80
C LYS A 45 13.91 6.37 -6.82
N VAL A 46 13.16 6.96 -7.76
CA VAL A 46 12.35 6.19 -8.71
C VAL A 46 12.76 6.46 -10.15
N THR A 47 13.05 5.40 -10.91
CA THR A 47 13.30 5.43 -12.36
C THR A 47 12.09 4.86 -13.09
N ASN A 48 11.44 5.65 -13.94
CA ASN A 48 10.36 5.16 -14.80
C ASN A 48 10.97 4.51 -16.05
N CYS A 49 10.72 3.22 -16.25
CA CYS A 49 11.20 2.39 -17.36
C CYS A 49 10.05 1.95 -18.28
N THR A 50 8.96 2.71 -18.31
CA THR A 50 7.81 2.46 -19.21
C THR A 50 8.18 2.81 -20.65
N VAL A 51 7.83 1.93 -21.58
CA VAL A 51 8.06 2.08 -23.02
C VAL A 51 6.70 2.09 -23.71
N ASP A 52 6.27 3.25 -24.22
CA ASP A 52 4.91 3.42 -24.77
C ASP A 52 4.77 3.00 -26.23
N LYS A 53 5.88 2.87 -26.96
CA LYS A 53 5.90 2.55 -28.40
C LYS A 53 7.09 1.67 -28.74
N ALA A 54 6.87 0.64 -29.54
CA ALA A 54 7.90 -0.24 -30.10
C ALA A 54 7.43 -0.81 -31.44
N ASN A 55 8.34 -1.28 -32.29
CA ASN A 55 7.97 -1.92 -33.57
C ASN A 55 7.62 -3.41 -33.39
N SER A 56 7.93 -4.00 -32.24
CA SER A 56 7.59 -5.39 -31.89
C SER A 56 7.54 -5.60 -30.38
N GLN A 57 6.90 -6.70 -29.95
CA GLN A 57 6.91 -7.10 -28.54
C GLN A 57 8.33 -7.40 -28.02
N ALA A 58 9.20 -7.99 -28.86
CA ALA A 58 10.58 -8.28 -28.47
C ALA A 58 11.40 -6.99 -28.25
N GLU A 59 11.17 -5.96 -29.05
CA GLU A 59 11.80 -4.66 -28.90
C GLU A 59 11.34 -3.96 -27.61
N TYR A 60 10.03 -3.91 -27.35
CA TYR A 60 9.47 -3.38 -26.10
C TYR A 60 10.11 -4.02 -24.86
N LEU A 61 10.17 -5.36 -24.83
CA LEU A 61 10.74 -6.11 -23.71
C LEU A 61 12.24 -5.83 -23.55
N LYS A 62 12.98 -5.77 -24.66
CA LYS A 62 14.42 -5.47 -24.68
C LYS A 62 14.71 -4.07 -24.16
N GLU A 63 14.01 -3.06 -24.68
CA GLU A 63 14.20 -1.66 -24.29
C GLU A 63 13.89 -1.45 -22.80
N THR A 64 12.79 -2.03 -22.30
CA THR A 64 12.43 -1.99 -20.87
C THR A 64 13.58 -2.51 -20.00
N VAL A 65 14.15 -3.67 -20.34
CA VAL A 65 15.26 -4.26 -19.58
C VAL A 65 16.53 -3.43 -19.69
N GLU A 66 16.83 -2.84 -20.85
CA GLU A 66 17.97 -1.94 -21.03
C GLU A 66 17.85 -0.69 -20.17
N LEU A 67 16.66 -0.09 -20.08
CA LEU A 67 16.38 1.06 -19.21
C LEU A 67 16.61 0.71 -17.73
N VAL A 68 16.07 -0.42 -17.27
CA VAL A 68 16.23 -0.89 -15.88
C VAL A 68 17.71 -1.18 -15.59
N ASN A 69 18.37 -1.93 -16.45
CA ASN A 69 19.76 -2.33 -16.27
C ASN A 69 20.75 -1.17 -16.46
N LYS A 70 20.40 -0.06 -17.10
CA LYS A 70 21.24 1.14 -17.11
C LYS A 70 21.39 1.75 -15.71
N GLY A 71 20.38 1.56 -14.86
CA GLY A 71 20.39 1.99 -13.47
C GLY A 71 21.06 0.98 -12.54
N ASP A 72 21.49 1.49 -11.39
CA ASP A 72 21.76 0.70 -10.19
C ASP A 72 20.52 0.82 -9.29
N VAL A 73 19.61 -0.15 -9.36
CA VAL A 73 18.34 -0.17 -8.62
C VAL A 73 18.24 -1.41 -7.74
N ASP A 74 17.63 -1.26 -6.56
CA ASP A 74 17.44 -2.33 -5.58
C ASP A 74 16.36 -3.31 -6.06
N TYR A 75 15.26 -2.76 -6.58
CA TYR A 75 14.12 -3.49 -7.11
C TYR A 75 13.68 -2.96 -8.47
N PHE A 76 13.18 -3.88 -9.30
CA PHE A 76 12.40 -3.62 -10.49
C PHE A 76 10.97 -4.12 -10.27
N ILE A 77 9.98 -3.23 -10.39
CA ILE A 77 8.56 -3.56 -10.26
C ILE A 77 7.87 -3.32 -11.61
N SER A 78 7.34 -4.37 -12.22
CA SER A 78 6.52 -4.32 -13.43
C SER A 78 5.06 -4.47 -13.04
N ILE A 79 4.19 -3.56 -13.48
CA ILE A 79 2.74 -3.59 -13.17
C ILE A 79 2.00 -4.08 -14.40
N HIS A 80 1.17 -5.11 -14.23
CA HIS A 80 0.39 -5.78 -15.26
C HIS A 80 -1.02 -6.12 -14.76
N PHE A 81 -1.89 -6.53 -15.68
CA PHE A 81 -3.20 -7.10 -15.39
C PHE A 81 -3.40 -8.37 -16.22
N ASN A 82 -3.89 -9.42 -15.56
CA ASN A 82 -4.00 -10.72 -16.19
C ASN A 82 -5.21 -10.80 -17.12
N ALA A 83 -5.30 -11.86 -17.92
CA ALA A 83 -6.44 -12.16 -18.78
C ALA A 83 -6.68 -13.68 -18.88
N GLY A 84 -7.77 -14.09 -19.49
CA GLY A 84 -8.13 -15.50 -19.67
C GLY A 84 -9.18 -15.99 -18.66
N GLY A 85 -9.98 -15.09 -18.10
CA GLY A 85 -11.16 -15.43 -17.27
C GLY A 85 -10.85 -15.92 -15.85
N GLY A 86 -9.62 -15.74 -15.36
CA GLY A 86 -9.26 -15.99 -13.97
C GLY A 86 -9.73 -14.88 -13.01
N LYS A 87 -9.40 -15.05 -11.73
CA LYS A 87 -9.63 -14.06 -10.66
C LYS A 87 -8.48 -14.06 -9.67
N GLY A 88 -8.07 -12.89 -9.20
CA GLY A 88 -7.12 -12.68 -8.13
C GLY A 88 -5.78 -12.04 -8.52
N ILE A 89 -5.06 -11.61 -7.50
CA ILE A 89 -3.70 -11.07 -7.54
C ILE A 89 -2.66 -12.19 -7.57
N GLU A 90 -1.67 -12.09 -8.45
CA GLU A 90 -0.46 -12.90 -8.43
C GLU A 90 0.79 -12.08 -8.69
N VAL A 91 1.94 -12.56 -8.20
CA VAL A 91 3.22 -11.89 -8.40
C VAL A 91 4.26 -12.86 -8.93
N TYR A 92 4.95 -12.49 -10.00
CA TYR A 92 6.02 -13.27 -10.59
C TYR A 92 7.39 -12.76 -10.14
N THR A 93 8.26 -13.70 -9.79
CA THR A 93 9.65 -13.44 -9.40
C THR A 93 10.57 -14.48 -10.04
N TYR A 94 11.86 -14.17 -10.15
CA TYR A 94 12.83 -15.12 -10.70
C TYR A 94 12.93 -16.38 -9.82
N ASN A 95 12.75 -17.56 -10.43
CA ASN A 95 12.67 -18.87 -9.77
C ASN A 95 11.56 -18.98 -8.72
N GLY A 96 10.54 -18.13 -8.78
CA GLY A 96 9.48 -18.06 -7.76
C GLY A 96 10.00 -17.69 -6.37
N LYS A 97 11.16 -17.02 -6.30
CA LYS A 97 11.78 -16.63 -5.05
C LYS A 97 10.86 -15.72 -4.25
N ILE A 98 10.60 -16.11 -2.99
CA ILE A 98 9.86 -15.26 -2.06
C ILE A 98 10.69 -14.01 -1.75
N LEU A 99 10.23 -12.87 -2.26
CA LEU A 99 10.69 -11.54 -1.88
C LEU A 99 9.64 -10.95 -0.93
N GLN A 100 10.08 -10.38 0.20
CA GLN A 100 9.14 -9.82 1.18
C GLN A 100 8.19 -8.77 0.59
N PRO A 101 8.65 -7.84 -0.29
CA PRO A 101 7.73 -6.95 -1.02
C PRO A 101 6.65 -7.70 -1.79
N ALA A 102 7.01 -8.76 -2.52
CA ALA A 102 6.05 -9.52 -3.33
C ALA A 102 4.97 -10.20 -2.45
N LEU A 103 5.38 -10.78 -1.31
CA LEU A 103 4.46 -11.39 -0.37
C LEU A 103 3.50 -10.35 0.24
N ASN A 104 4.02 -9.21 0.64
CA ASN A 104 3.22 -8.13 1.21
C ASN A 104 2.26 -7.54 0.18
N ILE A 105 2.68 -7.33 -1.08
CA ILE A 105 1.82 -6.85 -2.17
C ILE A 105 0.62 -7.78 -2.37
N CYS A 106 0.85 -9.10 -2.45
CA CYS A 106 -0.24 -10.08 -2.56
C CYS A 106 -1.23 -9.94 -1.40
N LYS A 107 -0.73 -9.85 -0.16
CA LYS A 107 -1.55 -9.73 1.04
C LYS A 107 -2.33 -8.40 1.11
N ASP A 108 -1.69 -7.29 0.78
CA ASP A 108 -2.32 -5.97 0.84
C ASP A 108 -3.41 -5.80 -0.24
N ILE A 109 -3.20 -6.37 -1.43
CA ILE A 109 -4.23 -6.40 -2.48
C ILE A 109 -5.34 -7.41 -2.14
N GLU A 110 -5.04 -8.54 -1.50
CA GLU A 110 -6.05 -9.47 -0.99
C GLU A 110 -7.03 -8.80 -0.03
N LEU A 111 -6.54 -7.94 0.87
CA LEU A 111 -7.36 -7.15 1.79
C LEU A 111 -8.29 -6.15 1.09
N LEU A 112 -8.07 -5.87 -0.20
CA LEU A 112 -8.98 -5.07 -1.01
C LEU A 112 -10.12 -5.88 -1.65
N GLY A 113 -10.13 -7.21 -1.46
CA GLY A 113 -11.19 -8.12 -1.92
C GLY A 113 -10.82 -8.94 -3.15
N PHE A 114 -9.54 -9.04 -3.51
CA PHE A 114 -9.07 -9.91 -4.59
C PHE A 114 -8.62 -11.27 -4.04
N ASN A 115 -8.77 -12.34 -4.82
CA ASN A 115 -8.26 -13.66 -4.43
C ASN A 115 -6.72 -13.67 -4.46
N ASN A 116 -6.06 -14.11 -3.39
CA ASN A 116 -4.61 -14.22 -3.35
C ASN A 116 -4.12 -15.52 -4.02
N ARG A 117 -3.39 -15.40 -5.13
CA ARG A 117 -2.84 -16.54 -5.87
C ARG A 117 -1.34 -16.73 -5.62
N GLY A 118 -0.76 -15.91 -4.75
CA GLY A 118 0.61 -16.02 -4.26
C GLY A 118 1.68 -15.65 -5.29
N ILE A 119 2.91 -16.01 -4.93
CA ILE A 119 4.11 -15.78 -5.75
C ILE A 119 4.31 -16.97 -6.69
N LYS A 120 4.65 -16.68 -7.94
CA LYS A 120 4.89 -17.65 -9.01
C LYS A 120 6.28 -17.51 -9.61
N ASP A 121 6.74 -18.60 -10.24
CA ASP A 121 7.97 -18.57 -11.02
C ASP A 121 7.77 -17.82 -12.34
N GLY A 122 8.48 -16.70 -12.46
CA GLY A 122 8.50 -15.84 -13.65
C GLY A 122 9.80 -15.96 -14.45
N SER A 123 10.63 -16.98 -14.23
CA SER A 123 11.89 -17.16 -14.95
C SER A 123 11.74 -17.28 -16.47
N ASN A 124 10.54 -17.57 -16.98
CA ASN A 124 10.20 -17.53 -18.40
C ASN A 124 9.83 -16.14 -18.94
N LEU A 125 9.51 -15.18 -18.06
CA LEU A 125 9.15 -13.81 -18.43
C LEU A 125 10.44 -12.99 -18.70
N TYR A 126 10.51 -12.37 -19.88
CA TYR A 126 11.73 -11.70 -20.33
C TYR A 126 12.22 -10.62 -19.35
N VAL A 127 11.32 -9.75 -18.86
CA VAL A 127 11.67 -8.66 -17.94
C VAL A 127 12.07 -9.13 -16.55
N ILE A 128 11.65 -10.33 -16.14
CA ILE A 128 12.08 -10.97 -14.88
C ILE A 128 13.46 -11.62 -15.09
N ASN A 129 13.61 -12.41 -16.15
CA ASN A 129 14.83 -13.18 -16.41
C ASN A 129 16.05 -12.28 -16.75
N ARG A 130 15.84 -11.20 -17.50
CA ARG A 130 16.95 -10.39 -18.04
C ARG A 130 17.30 -9.15 -17.19
N THR A 131 16.57 -8.91 -16.11
CA THR A 131 16.85 -7.81 -15.18
C THR A 131 17.87 -8.22 -14.14
N ARG A 132 18.86 -7.34 -13.86
CA ARG A 132 19.91 -7.60 -12.86
C ARG A 132 19.45 -7.37 -11.41
N ALA A 133 18.55 -6.40 -11.22
CA ALA A 133 17.96 -6.10 -9.92
C ALA A 133 16.97 -7.18 -9.47
N LYS A 134 16.55 -7.17 -8.20
CA LYS A 134 15.46 -8.04 -7.73
C LYS A 134 14.18 -7.65 -8.46
N SER A 135 13.64 -8.55 -9.28
CA SER A 135 12.52 -8.28 -10.18
C SER A 135 11.20 -8.86 -9.64
N ILE A 136 10.16 -8.04 -9.66
CA ILE A 136 8.80 -8.34 -9.25
C ILE A 136 7.87 -7.91 -10.38
N LEU A 137 7.05 -8.81 -10.89
CA LEU A 137 5.98 -8.48 -11.83
C LEU A 137 4.65 -8.75 -11.15
N VAL A 138 3.82 -7.72 -11.04
CA VAL A 138 2.54 -7.74 -10.32
C VAL A 138 1.43 -7.85 -11.34
N GLU A 139 0.70 -8.97 -11.33
CA GLU A 139 -0.57 -9.12 -12.04
C GLU A 139 -1.70 -8.72 -11.10
N VAL A 140 -2.12 -7.45 -11.15
CA VAL A 140 -3.02 -6.84 -10.15
C VAL A 140 -4.31 -7.64 -9.98
N CYS A 141 -4.99 -7.87 -11.11
CA CYS A 141 -6.23 -8.63 -11.20
C CYS A 141 -6.48 -8.98 -12.69
N PHE A 142 -7.58 -9.66 -12.99
CA PHE A 142 -7.93 -10.01 -14.37
C PHE A 142 -8.76 -8.92 -15.07
N VAL A 143 -8.38 -8.51 -16.29
CA VAL A 143 -9.06 -7.45 -17.05
C VAL A 143 -10.44 -7.84 -17.57
N ASP A 144 -10.71 -9.14 -17.65
CA ASP A 144 -11.85 -9.75 -18.34
C ASP A 144 -12.80 -10.51 -17.42
N SER A 145 -12.71 -10.29 -16.11
CA SER A 145 -13.60 -10.90 -15.10
C SER A 145 -14.11 -9.85 -14.09
N ASP A 146 -14.93 -10.29 -13.12
CA ASP A 146 -15.47 -9.40 -12.08
C ASP A 146 -14.40 -8.67 -11.26
N ASP A 147 -13.15 -9.15 -11.30
CA ASP A 147 -11.98 -8.45 -10.78
C ASP A 147 -11.87 -7.02 -11.35
N ALA A 148 -12.13 -6.85 -12.65
CA ALA A 148 -12.06 -5.56 -13.30
C ALA A 148 -13.13 -4.59 -12.75
N ASN A 149 -14.33 -5.08 -12.43
CA ASN A 149 -15.37 -4.27 -11.78
C ASN A 149 -14.93 -3.85 -10.38
N ARG A 150 -14.39 -4.79 -9.60
CA ARG A 150 -13.86 -4.49 -8.26
C ARG A 150 -12.72 -3.47 -8.31
N TYR A 151 -11.82 -3.60 -9.29
CA TYR A 151 -10.77 -2.63 -9.56
C TYR A 151 -11.33 -1.25 -9.86
N LEU A 152 -12.37 -1.14 -10.71
CA LEU A 152 -13.01 0.13 -11.04
C LEU A 152 -13.70 0.80 -9.84
N GLU A 153 -14.32 0.01 -8.94
CA GLU A 153 -14.90 0.50 -7.68
C GLU A 153 -13.84 1.10 -6.75
N LEU A 154 -12.69 0.44 -6.63
CA LEU A 154 -11.59 0.86 -5.77
C LEU A 154 -10.80 2.03 -6.38
N GLY A 155 -10.60 1.98 -7.69
CA GLY A 155 -9.77 2.87 -8.47
C GLY A 155 -8.26 2.58 -8.37
N PRO A 156 -7.47 3.06 -9.37
CA PRO A 156 -6.02 2.83 -9.48
C PRO A 156 -5.20 3.31 -8.27
N GLY A 157 -5.69 4.35 -7.59
CA GLY A 157 -4.99 4.91 -6.42
C GLY A 157 -4.90 3.94 -5.27
N ARG A 158 -5.96 3.14 -5.03
CA ARG A 158 -6.00 2.17 -3.93
C ARG A 158 -5.07 0.98 -4.20
N ILE A 159 -4.99 0.54 -5.46
CA ILE A 159 -4.02 -0.48 -5.87
C ILE A 159 -2.59 0.05 -5.73
N ALA A 160 -2.31 1.27 -6.19
CA ALA A 160 -0.99 1.88 -6.07
C ALA A 160 -0.56 2.02 -4.60
N GLU A 161 -1.49 2.36 -3.71
CA GLU A 161 -1.27 2.41 -2.27
C GLU A 161 -0.94 1.03 -1.70
N ALA A 162 -1.68 -0.02 -2.05
CA ALA A 162 -1.39 -1.39 -1.62
C ALA A 162 -0.01 -1.86 -2.09
N ILE A 163 0.36 -1.57 -3.36
CA ILE A 163 1.70 -1.90 -3.87
C ILE A 163 2.78 -1.12 -3.11
N TYR A 164 2.55 0.18 -2.85
CA TYR A 164 3.47 1.02 -2.08
C TYR A 164 3.68 0.50 -0.65
N GLN A 165 2.61 0.14 0.06
CA GLN A 165 2.70 -0.45 1.40
C GLN A 165 3.47 -1.77 1.37
N GLY A 166 3.18 -2.63 0.39
CA GLY A 166 3.89 -3.89 0.24
C GLY A 166 5.40 -3.71 0.05
N ILE A 167 5.81 -2.72 -0.75
CA ILE A 167 7.22 -2.37 -0.99
C ILE A 167 7.88 -1.76 0.25
N SER A 168 7.21 -0.81 0.90
CA SER A 168 7.82 0.00 1.97
C SER A 168 8.07 -0.81 3.25
N ASN A 169 7.31 -1.90 3.43
CA ASN A 169 7.40 -2.79 4.59
C ASN A 169 8.38 -3.96 4.42
N GLU A 170 9.42 -3.81 3.58
CA GLU A 170 10.37 -4.89 3.32
C GLU A 170 11.35 -5.18 4.46
N ASN A 171 11.69 -4.14 5.24
CA ASN A 171 12.67 -4.19 6.34
C ASN A 171 12.02 -3.88 7.69
N SER A 172 10.71 -3.64 7.69
CA SER A 172 10.07 -3.14 8.88
C SER A 172 9.91 -4.26 9.90
N ASN A 173 10.58 -4.05 11.04
CA ASN A 173 10.10 -4.51 12.34
C ASN A 173 8.75 -3.87 12.72
N ASP A 174 8.01 -3.26 11.77
CA ASP A 174 6.63 -2.80 11.92
C ASP A 174 5.76 -4.04 12.04
N LYS A 175 5.84 -4.60 13.24
CA LYS A 175 5.07 -5.72 13.71
C LYS A 175 3.63 -5.31 13.52
N TYR A 176 2.92 -6.10 12.71
CA TYR A 176 1.48 -6.06 12.61
C TYR A 176 0.86 -5.71 13.98
N ASP A 177 0.22 -4.56 14.06
CA ASP A 177 -0.36 -4.07 15.30
C ASP A 177 -1.88 -4.24 15.23
N ASN A 178 -2.40 -5.14 16.06
CA ASN A 178 -3.83 -5.41 16.18
C ASN A 178 -4.63 -4.13 16.49
N TRP A 179 -4.04 -3.20 17.26
CA TRP A 179 -4.70 -1.94 17.58
C TRP A 179 -4.79 -1.04 16.35
N ILE A 180 -3.74 -0.99 15.52
CA ILE A 180 -3.78 -0.24 14.26
C ILE A 180 -4.80 -0.86 13.31
N ALA A 181 -4.86 -2.19 13.21
CA ALA A 181 -5.85 -2.87 12.37
C ALA A 181 -7.28 -2.54 12.83
N GLY A 182 -7.55 -2.57 14.14
CA GLY A 182 -8.84 -2.16 14.70
C GLY A 182 -9.19 -0.69 14.43
N LEU A 183 -8.20 0.21 14.48
CA LEU A 183 -8.40 1.61 14.12
C LEU A 183 -8.69 1.78 12.62
N GLN A 184 -7.97 1.07 11.74
CA GLN A 184 -8.23 1.10 10.29
C GLN A 184 -9.65 0.65 9.98
N GLU A 185 -10.11 -0.45 10.61
CA GLU A 185 -11.47 -0.96 10.45
C GLU A 185 -12.51 0.06 10.91
N GLU A 186 -12.33 0.65 12.09
CA GLU A 186 -13.29 1.62 12.63
C GLU A 186 -13.33 2.91 11.82
N LEU A 187 -12.18 3.37 11.30
CA LEU A 187 -12.12 4.53 10.41
C LEU A 187 -12.83 4.26 9.08
N ASN A 188 -12.63 3.08 8.50
CA ASN A 188 -13.36 2.66 7.31
C ASN A 188 -14.87 2.64 7.54
N LYS A 189 -15.29 2.11 8.69
CA LYS A 189 -16.70 1.97 9.05
C LYS A 189 -17.39 3.32 9.29
N GLN A 190 -16.74 4.24 10.02
CA GLN A 190 -17.38 5.50 10.43
C GLN A 190 -17.20 6.64 9.42
N TYR A 191 -16.09 6.64 8.67
CA TYR A 191 -15.70 7.77 7.83
C TYR A 191 -15.52 7.39 6.36
N SER A 192 -15.78 6.13 5.99
CA SER A 192 -15.53 5.63 4.63
C SER A 192 -14.11 5.94 4.14
N SER A 193 -13.15 5.88 5.07
CA SER A 193 -11.77 6.32 4.82
C SER A 193 -11.07 5.50 3.74
N ASN A 194 -11.57 4.30 3.43
CA ASN A 194 -10.96 3.37 2.50
C ASN A 194 -9.48 3.21 2.85
N LEU A 195 -9.16 2.60 3.97
CA LEU A 195 -7.82 2.21 4.41
C LEU A 195 -7.64 0.71 4.15
N ILE A 196 -6.41 0.29 3.92
CA ILE A 196 -6.06 -1.14 3.89
C ILE A 196 -5.95 -1.61 5.34
N VAL A 197 -6.71 -2.62 5.75
CA VAL A 197 -6.72 -3.11 7.14
C VAL A 197 -5.59 -4.13 7.34
N ASN A 198 -4.36 -3.65 7.27
CA ASN A 198 -3.15 -4.48 7.37
C ASN A 198 -2.38 -4.29 8.69
N GLY A 199 -2.88 -3.49 9.63
CA GLY A 199 -2.25 -3.28 10.93
C GLY A 199 -0.93 -2.52 10.88
N ILE A 200 -0.67 -1.81 9.78
CA ILE A 200 0.58 -1.06 9.55
C ILE A 200 0.32 0.44 9.67
N ASN A 201 1.19 1.13 10.43
CA ASN A 201 1.16 2.58 10.52
C ASN A 201 1.58 3.19 9.17
N SER A 202 0.79 4.13 8.66
CA SER A 202 1.06 4.82 7.40
C SER A 202 0.52 6.25 7.44
N ASP A 203 0.99 7.10 6.53
CA ASP A 203 0.49 8.49 6.45
C ASP A 203 -1.03 8.54 6.19
N ASN A 204 -1.59 7.56 5.47
CA ASN A 204 -3.01 7.54 5.14
C ASN A 204 -3.91 7.27 6.36
N ILE A 205 -3.49 6.41 7.29
CA ILE A 205 -4.24 6.26 8.56
C ILE A 205 -4.18 7.54 9.38
N LEU A 206 -3.04 8.25 9.42
CA LEU A 206 -2.93 9.53 10.11
C LEU A 206 -3.88 10.58 9.51
N ILE A 207 -3.96 10.67 8.18
CA ILE A 207 -4.88 11.58 7.47
C ILE A 207 -6.35 11.25 7.77
N ALA A 208 -6.68 9.96 7.90
CA ALA A 208 -8.03 9.51 8.18
C ALA A 208 -8.48 9.74 9.64
N CYS A 209 -7.55 9.93 10.58
CA CYS A 209 -7.86 10.08 11.99
C CYS A 209 -8.64 11.38 12.29
N PRO A 210 -9.82 11.32 12.95
CA PRO A 210 -10.64 12.49 13.25
C PRO A 210 -10.08 13.30 14.43
N ILE A 211 -10.49 14.57 14.56
CA ILE A 211 -10.25 15.31 15.80
C ILE A 211 -11.20 14.81 16.89
N VAL A 212 -10.66 14.30 17.99
CA VAL A 212 -11.44 13.78 19.13
C VAL A 212 -11.22 14.63 20.38
N ARG A 213 -12.29 14.96 21.10
CA ARG A 213 -12.28 15.85 22.26
C ARG A 213 -13.33 15.47 23.29
N LEU A 214 -13.32 16.19 24.42
CA LEU A 214 -14.29 16.04 25.51
C LEU A 214 -15.72 15.90 24.99
N ASN A 215 -16.47 14.96 25.57
CA ASN A 215 -17.83 14.54 25.22
C ASN A 215 -17.97 13.68 23.94
N ALA A 216 -16.89 13.35 23.23
CA ALA A 216 -16.92 12.31 22.21
C ALA A 216 -17.23 10.94 22.84
N CYS A 217 -17.87 10.05 22.08
CA CYS A 217 -18.14 8.69 22.50
C CYS A 217 -18.00 7.69 21.35
N GLY A 218 -17.96 6.40 21.68
CA GLY A 218 -17.91 5.29 20.72
C GLY A 218 -16.51 4.67 20.55
N ASN A 219 -16.39 3.80 19.55
CA ASN A 219 -15.23 2.92 19.40
C ASN A 219 -13.90 3.64 19.17
N ILE A 220 -13.88 4.75 18.41
CA ILE A 220 -12.66 5.56 18.25
C ILE A 220 -12.17 6.11 19.60
N THR A 221 -13.10 6.54 20.46
CA THR A 221 -12.75 6.99 21.83
C THR A 221 -12.20 5.84 22.65
N LYS A 222 -12.80 4.65 22.53
CA LYS A 222 -12.33 3.45 23.23
C LYS A 222 -10.91 3.05 22.77
N LEU A 223 -10.65 3.06 21.47
CA LEU A 223 -9.32 2.81 20.90
C LEU A 223 -8.28 3.81 21.43
N ILE A 224 -8.63 5.10 21.55
CA ILE A 224 -7.75 6.10 22.19
C ILE A 224 -7.44 5.71 23.64
N GLN A 225 -8.45 5.30 24.42
CA GLN A 225 -8.26 4.89 25.81
C GLN A 225 -7.38 3.65 25.93
N GLU A 226 -7.61 2.62 25.11
CA GLU A 226 -6.80 1.41 25.02
C GLU A 226 -5.33 1.73 24.71
N ARG A 227 -5.10 2.64 23.75
CA ARG A 227 -3.74 3.06 23.37
C ARG A 227 -3.05 3.88 24.44
N LEU A 228 -3.77 4.72 25.17
CA LEU A 228 -3.21 5.40 26.33
C LEU A 228 -2.81 4.39 27.40
N ASN A 229 -3.65 3.41 27.70
CA ASN A 229 -3.33 2.39 28.69
C ASN A 229 -2.10 1.57 28.27
N SER A 230 -1.95 1.23 26.99
CA SER A 230 -0.78 0.48 26.49
C SER A 230 0.55 1.24 26.65
N VAL A 231 0.51 2.59 26.64
CA VAL A 231 1.69 3.45 26.85
C VAL A 231 1.87 3.92 28.30
N GLY A 232 1.15 3.33 29.25
CA GLY A 232 1.38 3.49 30.69
C GLY A 232 0.36 4.31 31.47
N PHE A 233 -0.78 4.65 30.85
CA PHE A 233 -1.91 5.21 31.59
C PHE A 233 -2.77 4.11 32.23
N ASN A 234 -3.66 4.51 33.14
CA ASN A 234 -4.63 3.62 33.76
C ASN A 234 -5.99 4.34 33.85
N ILE A 235 -6.72 4.33 32.74
CA ILE A 235 -8.08 4.88 32.63
C ILE A 235 -9.06 3.79 32.22
N VAL A 236 -10.35 4.03 32.44
CA VAL A 236 -11.41 3.11 32.01
C VAL A 236 -11.59 3.22 30.50
N GLU A 237 -11.67 2.08 29.81
CA GLU A 237 -11.90 1.94 28.37
C GLU A 237 -13.40 1.82 28.07
N ASP A 238 -14.18 2.81 28.52
CA ASP A 238 -15.64 2.84 28.40
C ASP A 238 -16.14 3.44 27.08
N GLY A 239 -15.23 3.91 26.22
CA GLY A 239 -15.57 4.62 24.99
C GLY A 239 -16.19 5.99 25.23
N ILE A 240 -16.03 6.58 26.42
CA ILE A 240 -16.54 7.91 26.78
C ILE A 240 -15.37 8.87 27.01
N PHE A 241 -15.30 9.94 26.22
CA PHE A 241 -14.26 10.95 26.34
C PHE A 241 -14.63 11.94 27.45
N GLY A 242 -14.61 11.46 28.69
CA GLY A 242 -14.87 12.24 29.89
C GLY A 242 -13.66 13.02 30.39
N ILE A 243 -13.81 13.63 31.58
CA ILE A 243 -12.75 14.45 32.19
C ILE A 243 -11.48 13.66 32.49
N LYS A 244 -11.60 12.37 32.85
CA LYS A 244 -10.46 11.48 33.11
C LYS A 244 -9.64 11.26 31.83
N THR A 245 -10.29 10.92 30.72
CA THR A 245 -9.66 10.76 29.39
C THR A 245 -8.99 12.06 28.95
N LYS A 246 -9.67 13.20 29.08
CA LYS A 246 -9.09 14.52 28.77
C LYS A 246 -7.81 14.81 29.56
N ASN A 247 -7.83 14.54 30.87
CA ASN A 247 -6.65 14.76 31.71
C ASN A 247 -5.50 13.82 31.34
N ALA A 248 -5.80 12.56 31.02
CA ALA A 248 -4.80 11.62 30.52
C ALA A 248 -4.16 12.11 29.21
N ILE A 249 -4.96 12.59 28.24
CA ILE A 249 -4.44 13.19 27.00
C ILE A 249 -3.53 14.38 27.27
N LYS A 250 -3.88 15.29 28.20
CA LYS A 250 -3.02 16.44 28.53
C LYS A 250 -1.65 15.99 29.06
N VAL A 251 -1.63 14.96 29.91
CA VAL A 251 -0.38 14.38 30.43
C VAL A 251 0.40 13.70 29.30
N PHE A 252 -0.28 12.93 28.44
CA PHE A 252 0.33 12.31 27.27
C PHE A 252 0.99 13.35 26.36
N GLN A 253 0.25 14.41 26.02
CA GLN A 253 0.75 15.54 25.25
C GLN A 253 1.96 16.20 25.92
N LYS A 254 1.88 16.48 27.23
CA LYS A 254 2.98 17.09 27.99
C LYS A 254 4.27 16.28 27.85
N ASN A 255 4.18 14.97 28.09
CA ASN A 255 5.35 14.12 28.11
C ASN A 255 5.94 13.90 26.68
N ARG A 256 5.22 14.27 25.62
CA ARG A 256 5.70 14.28 24.21
C ARG A 256 6.07 15.68 23.70
N GLY A 257 6.12 16.68 24.59
CA GLY A 257 6.44 18.06 24.20
C GLY A 257 5.35 18.75 23.36
N LEU A 258 4.12 18.22 23.37
CA LEU A 258 2.99 18.78 22.65
C LEU A 258 2.24 19.84 23.47
N LYS A 259 1.43 20.65 22.79
CA LYS A 259 0.45 21.53 23.44
C LYS A 259 -0.54 20.68 24.25
N GLN A 260 -0.69 21.01 25.53
CA GLN A 260 -1.55 20.30 26.48
C GLN A 260 -3.01 20.77 26.42
N ASP A 261 -3.66 20.68 25.27
CA ASP A 261 -5.05 21.13 25.10
C ASP A 261 -6.09 20.05 25.43
N GLY A 262 -5.68 18.79 25.59
CA GLY A 262 -6.57 17.68 25.88
C GLY A 262 -7.41 17.24 24.66
N ILE A 263 -6.98 17.63 23.45
CA ILE A 263 -7.62 17.30 22.18
C ILE A 263 -6.72 16.33 21.41
N VAL A 264 -7.30 15.24 20.93
CA VAL A 264 -6.60 14.29 20.04
C VAL A 264 -6.72 14.80 18.61
N GLY A 265 -5.78 15.66 18.21
CA GLY A 265 -5.56 16.07 16.83
C GLY A 265 -4.37 15.35 16.18
N GLU A 266 -4.03 15.72 14.95
CA GLU A 266 -2.99 15.08 14.12
C GLU A 266 -1.68 14.78 14.88
N ASN A 267 -1.12 15.77 15.57
CA ASN A 267 0.11 15.58 16.36
C ASN A 267 -0.05 14.55 17.49
N THR A 268 -1.22 14.49 18.12
CA THR A 268 -1.48 13.51 19.18
C THR A 268 -1.68 12.12 18.57
N TRP A 269 -2.40 12.02 17.45
CA TRP A 269 -2.57 10.77 16.70
C TRP A 269 -1.25 10.19 16.24
N LYS A 270 -0.33 11.01 15.72
CA LYS A 270 0.99 10.54 15.29
C LYS A 270 1.73 9.76 16.40
N TYR A 271 1.70 10.25 17.64
CA TYR A 271 2.29 9.53 18.76
C TYR A 271 1.47 8.32 19.21
N LEU A 272 0.14 8.40 19.17
CA LEU A 272 -0.71 7.24 19.47
C LEU A 272 -0.46 6.11 18.47
N LEU A 273 -0.33 6.40 17.18
CA LEU A 273 -0.06 5.41 16.13
C LEU A 273 1.27 4.69 16.36
N ASN A 274 2.32 5.40 16.77
CA ASN A 274 3.62 4.79 17.06
C ASN A 274 3.62 3.89 18.31
N GLY A 275 2.69 4.08 19.26
CA GLY A 275 2.56 3.21 20.44
C GLY A 275 3.78 3.20 21.37
N GLU A 276 4.66 4.19 21.27
CA GLU A 276 5.89 4.25 22.06
C GLU A 276 5.57 4.52 23.53
N LYS A 277 6.17 3.71 24.42
CA LYS A 277 6.17 3.96 25.87
C LYS A 277 7.02 5.17 26.22
N TYR A 278 6.82 5.74 27.40
CA TYR A 278 7.70 6.79 27.94
C TYR A 278 9.06 6.23 28.34
#